data_AF-A0A5B6ZH17-F1
#
_entry.id   AF-A0A5B6ZH17-F1
#
_cell.length_a   1.000
_cell.length_b   1.000
_cell.length_c   1.000
_cell.angle_alpha   90.00
_cell.angle_beta   90.00
_cell.angle_gamma   90.00
#
_symmetry.space_group_name_H-M   'P 1'
#
loop_
_entity.id
_entity.type
_entity.pdbx_description
1 polymer ?
#
loop_
_entity_poly.entity_id
_entity_poly.type
_entity_poly.pdbx_seq_one_letter_code
_entity_poly.pdbx_strand_id
1 'polypeptide(L)'
;MPDVRYVFRSEESAEIIQIRETIQIRAAQILSRLEEAVRVIVPAFENSVLRELSTTPVPGGNIHTLTKYVMDYVSLIVDNKEILTELILVKPSTNLQDVMIPDVEQVEVEVEGRTHPLALHLIWIIVILRFNLEGKSMHCAEASLAHLFIMNNVGYIVRKMEESPQLLEMIGDDYLKKLAEDVQQAAASYLTSTLDRILYCFRDDGLEGSWWGLSSRVSKSALRERLKTFNSMFGEFHHTQARRVVPNLQLQEKLRLSILEKLIPAYDSFLGRFSTHIESRKHQETYIKYSVKVLETIVMNFFAFHSFL
;
A
#
# COMPACT_ATOMS: atom_id res chain seq x y z
N MET A 1 33.10 -6.62 22.96
CA MET A 1 34.53 -6.61 22.54
C MET A 1 35.39 -7.01 23.72
N PRO A 2 36.48 -7.78 23.55
CA PRO A 2 37.43 -7.98 24.64
C PRO A 2 38.02 -6.62 25.04
N ASP A 3 38.11 -6.36 26.33
CA ASP A 3 38.64 -5.10 26.86
C ASP A 3 40.12 -4.99 26.43
N VAL A 4 40.42 -4.07 25.52
CA VAL A 4 41.80 -3.76 25.11
C VAL A 4 42.66 -3.42 26.33
N ARG A 5 42.06 -2.93 27.42
CA ARG A 5 42.75 -2.65 28.68
C ARG A 5 43.19 -3.91 29.43
N TYR A 6 42.59 -5.08 29.16
CA TYR A 6 42.89 -6.35 29.82
C TYR A 6 44.10 -7.07 29.20
N VAL A 7 44.35 -6.92 27.89
CA VAL A 7 45.46 -7.58 27.17
C VAL A 7 46.84 -7.07 27.61
N PHE A 8 46.94 -5.86 28.16
CA PHE A 8 48.21 -5.17 28.43
C PHE A 8 48.46 -4.91 29.92
N ARG A 9 48.20 -5.90 30.78
CA ARG A 9 48.26 -5.75 32.25
C ARG A 9 49.62 -6.06 32.89
N SER A 10 50.68 -6.36 32.13
CA SER A 10 52.02 -6.66 32.66
C SER A 10 52.89 -5.42 32.87
N GLU A 11 53.75 -5.47 33.89
CA GLU A 11 54.74 -4.46 34.27
C GLU A 11 55.77 -4.27 33.15
N GLU A 12 55.61 -3.24 32.30
CA GLU A 12 56.35 -3.19 31.03
C GLU A 12 56.90 -1.79 30.67
N SER A 13 58.08 -1.80 30.05
CA SER A 13 58.97 -0.67 29.72
C SER A 13 58.28 0.56 29.10
N ALA A 14 58.95 1.73 29.17
CA ALA A 14 58.46 2.99 28.59
C ALA A 14 58.04 2.86 27.10
N GLU A 15 58.69 1.97 26.34
CA GLU A 15 58.34 1.68 24.94
C GLU A 15 56.98 0.99 24.81
N ILE A 16 56.65 0.08 25.73
CA ILE A 16 55.37 -0.63 25.73
C ILE A 16 54.23 0.30 26.15
N ILE A 17 54.48 1.20 27.11
CA ILE A 17 53.53 2.26 27.47
C ILE A 17 53.23 3.15 26.26
N GLN A 18 54.26 3.58 25.53
CA GLN A 18 54.10 4.43 24.34
C GLN A 18 53.36 3.71 23.20
N ILE A 19 53.64 2.42 22.96
CA ILE A 19 52.92 1.62 21.97
C ILE A 19 51.44 1.48 22.35
N ARG A 20 51.14 1.20 23.64
CA ARG A 20 49.77 1.12 24.15
C ARG A 20 49.01 2.42 23.97
N GLU A 21 49.60 3.56 24.35
CA GLU A 21 49.00 4.88 24.16
C GLU A 21 48.72 5.16 22.68
N THR A 22 49.67 4.84 21.80
CA THR A 22 49.51 5.02 20.36
C THR A 22 48.36 4.18 19.80
N ILE A 23 48.24 2.92 20.22
CA ILE A 23 47.13 2.03 19.80
C ILE A 23 45.79 2.57 20.32
N GLN A 24 45.72 3.02 21.57
CA GLN A 24 44.50 3.57 22.16
C GLN A 24 44.03 4.85 21.44
N ILE A 25 44.95 5.76 21.13
CA ILE A 25 44.66 6.98 20.37
C ILE A 25 44.13 6.62 18.98
N ARG A 26 44.80 5.71 18.27
CA ARG A 26 44.36 5.28 16.93
C ARG A 26 42.99 4.58 16.96
N ALA A 27 42.75 3.72 17.95
CA ALA A 27 41.46 3.06 18.11
C ALA A 27 40.33 4.09 18.36
N ALA A 28 40.56 5.06 19.25
CA ALA A 28 39.59 6.13 19.51
C ALA A 28 39.30 6.99 18.27
N GLN A 29 40.33 7.31 17.47
CA GLN A 29 40.16 8.03 16.21
C GLN A 29 39.33 7.23 15.18
N ILE A 30 39.55 5.92 15.07
CA ILE A 30 38.76 5.06 14.18
C ILE A 30 37.30 5.02 14.63
N LEU A 31 37.05 4.85 15.93
CA LEU A 31 35.70 4.86 16.49
C LEU A 31 35.00 6.18 16.22
N SER A 32 35.65 7.32 16.49
CA SER A 32 35.08 8.65 16.23
C SER A 32 34.72 8.85 14.75
N ARG A 33 35.56 8.41 13.82
CA ARG A 33 35.26 8.47 12.37
C ARG A 33 34.11 7.56 11.97
N LEU A 34 33.99 6.38 12.61
CA LEU A 34 32.88 5.46 12.35
C LEU A 34 31.56 6.06 12.85
N GLU A 35 31.55 6.67 14.04
CA GLU A 35 30.38 7.36 14.58
C GLU A 35 29.93 8.51 13.67
N GLU A 36 30.88 9.31 13.17
CA GLU A 36 30.59 10.39 12.23
C GLU A 36 30.00 9.87 10.92
N ALA A 37 30.52 8.76 10.40
CA ALA A 37 29.95 8.12 9.21
C ALA A 37 28.50 7.64 9.45
N VAL A 38 28.23 7.00 10.59
CA VAL A 38 26.88 6.52 10.96
C VAL A 38 25.88 7.67 11.03
N ARG A 39 26.28 8.83 11.56
CA ARG A 39 25.41 10.02 11.65
C ARG A 39 24.93 10.54 10.29
N VAL A 40 25.69 10.28 9.22
CA VAL A 40 25.34 10.74 7.86
C VAL A 40 24.59 9.67 7.05
N ILE A 41 24.71 8.39 7.41
CA ILE A 41 24.10 7.28 6.66
C ILE A 41 22.57 7.41 6.58
N VAL A 42 21.90 7.72 7.69
CA VAL A 42 20.43 7.80 7.73
C VAL A 42 19.91 8.98 6.90
N PRO A 43 20.41 10.22 7.07
CA PRO A 43 20.04 11.33 6.17
C PRO A 43 20.38 11.10 4.69
N ALA A 44 21.51 10.44 4.40
CA ALA A 44 21.87 10.10 3.02
C ALA A 44 20.90 9.08 2.41
N PHE A 45 20.44 8.12 3.20
CA PHE A 45 19.42 7.15 2.81
C PHE A 45 18.08 7.84 2.54
N GLU A 46 17.60 8.71 3.43
CA GLU A 46 16.38 9.51 3.24
C GLU A 46 16.40 10.27 1.92
N ASN A 47 17.49 10.99 1.63
CA ASN A 47 17.65 11.73 0.38
C ASN A 47 17.69 10.79 -0.85
N SER A 48 18.25 9.59 -0.71
CA SER A 48 18.27 8.59 -1.78
C SER A 48 16.88 8.04 -2.07
N VAL A 49 16.06 7.78 -1.05
CA VAL A 49 14.65 7.37 -1.22
C VAL A 49 13.83 8.50 -1.84
N LEU A 50 14.05 9.74 -1.41
CA LEU A 50 13.37 10.91 -1.94
C LEU A 50 13.66 11.11 -3.44
N ARG A 51 14.93 11.00 -3.83
CA ARG A 51 15.39 11.20 -5.21
C ARG A 51 15.23 9.98 -6.11
N GLU A 52 14.50 8.96 -5.66
CA GLU A 52 14.24 7.79 -6.48
C GLU A 52 13.17 8.11 -7.54
N LEU A 53 13.62 8.38 -8.77
CA LEU A 53 12.77 8.87 -9.87
C LEU A 53 12.24 7.75 -10.80
N SER A 54 12.38 6.47 -10.46
CA SER A 54 11.86 5.41 -11.33
C SER A 54 10.34 5.55 -11.51
N THR A 55 9.90 5.56 -12.77
CA THR A 55 8.46 5.66 -13.11
C THR A 55 7.91 4.34 -13.63
N THR A 56 8.67 3.26 -13.51
CA THR A 56 8.31 1.97 -14.11
C THR A 56 7.07 1.40 -13.41
N PRO A 57 5.92 1.32 -14.11
CA PRO A 57 4.69 0.87 -13.47
C PRO A 57 4.81 -0.61 -13.10
N VAL A 58 4.45 -0.95 -11.87
CA VAL A 58 4.51 -2.33 -11.39
C VAL A 58 3.33 -3.12 -11.98
N PRO A 59 3.58 -4.23 -12.70
CA PRO A 59 2.51 -5.03 -13.29
C PRO A 59 1.46 -5.43 -12.25
N GLY A 60 0.19 -5.25 -12.62
CA GLY A 60 -0.95 -5.66 -11.79
C GLY A 60 -1.14 -4.88 -10.48
N GLY A 61 -0.37 -3.80 -10.24
CA GLY A 61 -0.44 -3.01 -9.00
C GLY A 61 0.29 -3.63 -7.82
N ASN A 62 1.21 -4.57 -8.07
CA ASN A 62 1.95 -5.29 -7.03
C ASN A 62 2.84 -4.37 -6.16
N ILE A 63 3.44 -4.93 -5.11
CA ILE A 63 4.36 -4.23 -4.22
C ILE A 63 5.63 -3.85 -5.01
N HIS A 64 5.99 -2.57 -4.96
CA HIS A 64 7.17 -2.00 -5.57
C HIS A 64 8.45 -2.46 -4.86
N THR A 65 9.53 -2.66 -5.62
CA THR A 65 10.84 -3.08 -5.07
C THR A 65 11.38 -2.06 -4.08
N LEU A 66 11.23 -0.77 -4.37
CA LEU A 66 11.54 0.33 -3.44
C LEU A 66 10.88 0.14 -2.07
N THR A 67 9.59 -0.20 -2.02
CA THR A 67 8.87 -0.41 -0.75
C THR A 67 9.50 -1.54 0.06
N LYS A 68 9.84 -2.66 -0.58
CA LYS A 68 10.51 -3.78 0.10
C LYS A 68 11.88 -3.37 0.61
N TYR A 69 12.70 -2.80 -0.28
CA TYR A 69 14.06 -2.36 0.03
C TYR A 69 14.10 -1.37 1.20
N VAL A 70 13.21 -0.37 1.19
CA VAL A 70 13.15 0.63 2.26
C VAL A 70 12.69 0.02 3.57
N MET A 71 11.67 -0.85 3.56
CA MET A 71 11.21 -1.49 4.79
C MET A 71 12.21 -2.53 5.35
N ASP A 72 12.98 -3.19 4.49
CA ASP A 72 14.08 -4.06 4.90
C ASP A 72 15.19 -3.23 5.57
N TYR A 73 15.51 -2.04 5.03
CA TYR A 73 16.46 -1.12 5.65
C TYR A 73 15.97 -0.55 6.98
N VAL A 74 14.68 -0.18 7.07
CA VAL A 74 14.04 0.22 8.34
C VAL A 74 14.15 -0.90 9.36
N SER A 75 13.94 -2.16 8.97
CA SER A 75 14.09 -3.31 9.87
C SER A 75 15.53 -3.41 10.39
N LEU A 76 16.54 -3.25 9.52
CA LEU A 76 17.95 -3.25 9.93
C LEU A 76 18.30 -2.11 10.90
N ILE A 77 17.71 -0.92 10.72
CA ILE A 77 17.91 0.21 11.66
C ILE A 77 17.33 -0.17 13.02
N VAL A 78 16.11 -0.72 13.06
CA VAL A 78 15.42 -1.11 14.30
C VAL A 78 16.18 -2.23 15.02
N ASP A 79 16.70 -3.22 14.30
CA ASP A 79 17.54 -4.29 14.86
C ASP A 79 18.80 -3.76 15.56
N ASN A 80 19.28 -2.57 15.18
CA ASN A 80 20.44 -1.90 15.75
C ASN A 80 20.06 -0.67 16.61
N LYS A 81 18.80 -0.58 17.09
CA LYS A 81 18.26 0.64 17.73
C LYS A 81 19.05 1.13 18.94
N GLU A 82 19.62 0.24 19.75
CA GLU A 82 20.35 0.61 20.97
C GLU A 82 21.55 1.53 20.62
N ILE A 83 22.43 1.06 19.74
CA ILE A 83 23.62 1.79 19.31
C ILE A 83 23.23 3.03 18.50
N LEU A 84 22.26 2.90 17.60
CA LEU A 84 21.84 4.02 16.75
C LEU A 84 21.16 5.13 17.54
N THR A 85 20.51 4.82 18.66
CA THR A 85 19.93 5.82 19.57
C THR A 85 21.04 6.66 20.21
N GLU A 86 22.16 6.07 20.59
CA GLU A 86 23.29 6.83 21.15
C GLU A 86 24.00 7.72 20.12
N LEU A 87 24.04 7.28 18.85
CA LEU A 87 24.77 7.96 17.78
C LEU A 87 23.94 9.03 17.06
N ILE A 88 22.64 8.80 16.86
CA ILE A 88 21.76 9.68 16.07
C ILE A 88 21.05 10.65 17.01
N LEU A 89 21.65 11.82 17.17
CA LEU A 89 21.19 12.87 18.09
C LEU A 89 20.59 14.09 17.37
N VAL A 90 20.69 14.13 16.04
CA VAL A 90 20.19 15.22 15.21
C VAL A 90 18.87 14.78 14.60
N LYS A 91 17.88 15.67 14.56
CA LYS A 91 16.57 15.42 13.93
C LYS A 91 16.69 15.46 12.40
N PRO A 92 15.78 14.78 11.66
CA PRO A 92 15.72 14.91 10.21
C PRO A 92 15.51 16.37 9.78
N SER A 93 16.09 16.74 8.65
CA SER A 93 15.81 18.02 8.02
C SER A 93 14.57 17.88 7.14
N THR A 94 13.47 18.51 7.55
CA THR A 94 12.21 18.53 6.79
C THR A 94 12.19 19.59 5.68
N ASN A 95 13.16 20.51 5.68
CA ASN A 95 13.39 21.49 4.61
C ASN A 95 14.22 20.89 3.47
N LEU A 96 13.56 20.10 2.62
CA LEU A 96 14.15 19.59 1.39
C LEU A 96 14.01 20.65 0.29
N GLN A 97 15.16 21.21 -0.14
CA GLN A 97 15.32 22.22 -1.19
C GLN A 97 14.43 21.96 -2.43
N ASP A 98 13.20 22.50 -2.44
CA ASP A 98 12.19 22.48 -3.53
C ASP A 98 11.11 21.37 -3.52
N VAL A 99 11.06 20.47 -2.53
CA VAL A 99 10.00 19.44 -2.45
C VAL A 99 9.14 19.62 -1.21
N MET A 100 7.91 20.12 -1.40
CA MET A 100 6.90 20.11 -0.35
C MET A 100 6.24 18.73 -0.30
N ILE A 101 6.54 17.98 0.75
CA ILE A 101 5.83 16.73 1.04
C ILE A 101 4.56 17.13 1.83
N PRO A 102 3.35 16.77 1.38
CA PRO A 102 2.13 16.95 2.16
C PRO A 102 2.20 16.15 3.47
N ASP A 103 1.44 16.57 4.50
CA ASP A 103 1.33 15.91 5.81
C ASP A 103 2.53 15.96 6.76
N VAL A 104 3.65 16.58 6.37
CA VAL A 104 4.85 16.71 7.23
C VAL A 104 4.54 17.49 8.51
N GLU A 105 3.84 18.61 8.38
CA GLU A 105 3.48 19.46 9.53
C GLU A 105 2.50 18.76 10.48
N GLN A 106 1.59 17.92 9.97
CA GLN A 106 0.66 17.15 10.80
C GLN A 106 1.39 16.04 11.55
N VAL A 107 2.31 15.33 10.89
CA VAL A 107 3.14 14.29 11.52
C VAL A 107 4.12 14.90 12.53
N GLU A 108 4.72 16.05 12.24
CA GLU A 108 5.61 16.76 13.18
C GLU A 108 4.87 17.22 14.45
N VAL A 109 3.64 17.74 14.31
CA VAL A 109 2.81 18.21 15.43
C VAL A 109 2.30 17.03 16.30
N GLU A 110 1.92 15.91 15.69
CA GLU A 110 1.47 14.70 16.41
C GLU A 110 2.59 14.01 17.19
N VAL A 111 3.83 14.11 16.68
CA VAL A 111 5.02 13.46 17.25
C VAL A 111 5.78 14.40 18.21
N GLU A 112 5.29 15.64 18.40
CA GLU A 112 5.97 16.67 19.17
C GLU A 112 5.94 16.39 20.69
N GLY A 113 7.13 16.18 21.26
CA GLY A 113 7.38 16.23 22.69
C GLY A 113 8.00 14.99 23.35
N ARG A 114 8.08 13.83 22.67
CA ARG A 114 8.57 12.58 23.32
C ARG A 114 9.41 11.63 22.45
N THR A 115 9.62 11.92 21.17
CA THR A 115 10.21 10.94 20.25
C THR A 115 11.70 11.21 20.01
N HIS A 116 12.52 10.16 20.19
CA HIS A 116 13.97 10.22 19.98
C HIS A 116 14.29 10.58 18.50
N PRO A 117 15.39 11.32 18.19
CA PRO A 117 15.74 11.67 16.81
C PRO A 117 15.79 10.49 15.84
N LEU A 118 16.28 9.33 16.27
CA LEU A 118 16.24 8.09 15.48
C LEU A 118 14.81 7.70 15.05
N ALA A 119 13.84 7.80 15.96
CA ALA A 119 12.45 7.49 15.64
C ALA A 119 11.84 8.53 14.68
N LEU A 120 12.22 9.82 14.81
CA LEU A 120 11.84 10.85 13.82
C LEU A 120 12.39 10.53 12.43
N HIS A 121 13.64 10.09 12.33
CA HIS A 121 14.22 9.64 11.05
C HIS A 121 13.47 8.43 10.47
N LEU A 122 13.09 7.44 11.30
CA LEU A 122 12.30 6.29 10.84
C LEU A 122 10.93 6.70 10.28
N ILE A 123 10.24 7.61 10.98
CA ILE A 123 8.97 8.20 10.49
C ILE A 123 9.21 8.92 9.18
N TRP A 124 10.27 9.72 9.09
CA TRP A 124 10.60 10.50 7.91
C TRP A 124 10.89 9.63 6.68
N ILE A 125 11.61 8.52 6.85
CA ILE A 125 11.84 7.52 5.80
C ILE A 125 10.51 6.99 5.27
N ILE A 126 9.56 6.65 6.14
CA ILE A 126 8.25 6.11 5.75
C ILE A 126 7.40 7.18 5.05
N VAL A 127 7.43 8.43 5.53
CA VAL A 127 6.77 9.59 4.90
C VAL A 127 7.31 9.80 3.49
N ILE A 128 8.63 9.84 3.30
CA ILE A 128 9.27 9.99 1.99
C ILE A 128 8.90 8.82 1.07
N LEU A 129 8.94 7.59 1.59
CA LEU A 129 8.56 6.40 0.81
C LEU A 129 7.11 6.51 0.32
N ARG A 130 6.16 6.89 1.19
CA ARG A 130 4.76 7.12 0.82
C ARG A 130 4.64 8.17 -0.28
N PHE A 131 5.26 9.33 -0.10
CA PHE A 131 5.25 10.41 -1.08
C PHE A 131 5.77 9.96 -2.45
N ASN A 132 6.86 9.19 -2.44
CA ASN A 132 7.41 8.63 -3.67
C ASN A 132 6.41 7.66 -4.34
N LEU A 133 5.76 6.79 -3.56
CA LEU A 133 4.74 5.86 -4.07
C LEU A 133 3.52 6.59 -4.65
N GLU A 134 3.10 7.71 -4.06
CA GLU A 134 2.05 8.57 -4.62
C GLU A 134 2.45 9.12 -5.98
N GLY A 135 3.68 9.66 -6.12
CA GLY A 135 4.22 10.09 -7.41
C GLY A 135 4.26 8.96 -8.45
N LYS A 136 4.64 7.74 -8.05
CA LYS A 136 4.61 6.56 -8.93
C LYS A 136 3.19 6.15 -9.32
N SER A 137 2.23 6.26 -8.42
CA SER A 137 0.83 5.90 -8.69
C SER A 137 0.22 6.73 -9.83
N MET A 138 0.67 7.98 -10.02
CA MET A 138 0.22 8.86 -11.11
C MET A 138 0.60 8.35 -12.50
N HIS A 139 1.57 7.44 -12.60
CA HIS A 139 2.02 6.82 -13.85
C HIS A 139 1.26 5.51 -14.16
N CYS A 140 0.30 5.12 -13.32
CA CYS A 140 -0.55 3.97 -13.60
C CYS A 140 -1.54 4.29 -14.74
N ALA A 141 -1.76 3.32 -15.63
CA ALA A 141 -2.63 3.50 -16.80
C ALA A 141 -4.10 3.80 -16.46
N GLU A 142 -4.57 3.42 -15.27
CA GLU A 142 -5.94 3.60 -14.82
C GLU A 142 -5.97 4.07 -13.36
N ALA A 143 -6.96 4.90 -13.00
CA ALA A 143 -7.14 5.36 -11.62
C ALA A 143 -7.37 4.20 -10.65
N SER A 144 -8.13 3.17 -11.06
CA SER A 144 -8.31 1.95 -10.26
C SER A 144 -6.96 1.25 -9.99
N LEU A 145 -6.08 1.17 -10.99
CA LEU A 145 -4.75 0.60 -10.79
C LEU A 145 -3.90 1.44 -9.84
N ALA A 146 -3.97 2.76 -9.91
CA ALA A 146 -3.28 3.65 -8.97
C ALA A 146 -3.71 3.41 -7.52
N HIS A 147 -5.02 3.32 -7.27
CA HIS A 147 -5.56 3.00 -5.95
C HIS A 147 -5.12 1.62 -5.45
N LEU A 148 -5.16 0.61 -6.32
CA LEU A 148 -4.70 -0.74 -5.98
C LEU A 148 -3.19 -0.76 -5.63
N PHE A 149 -2.39 -0.03 -6.39
CA PHE A 149 -0.96 0.11 -6.14
C PHE A 149 -0.67 0.73 -4.77
N ILE A 150 -1.34 1.84 -4.44
CA ILE A 150 -1.21 2.48 -3.12
C ILE A 150 -1.65 1.52 -2.00
N MET A 151 -2.82 0.91 -2.15
CA MET A 151 -3.34 -0.06 -1.17
C MET A 151 -2.34 -1.19 -0.89
N ASN A 152 -1.74 -1.78 -1.93
CA ASN A 152 -0.77 -2.87 -1.77
C ASN A 152 0.54 -2.42 -1.11
N ASN A 153 1.07 -1.26 -1.51
CA ASN A 153 2.36 -0.79 -1.02
C ASN A 153 2.26 -0.23 0.40
N VAL A 154 1.27 0.62 0.68
CA VAL A 154 1.03 1.12 2.04
C VAL A 154 0.58 -0.02 2.95
N GLY A 155 -0.23 -0.96 2.45
CA GLY A 155 -0.62 -2.16 3.20
C GLY A 155 0.57 -3.07 3.53
N TYR A 156 1.62 -3.08 2.71
CA TYR A 156 2.87 -3.77 3.03
C TYR A 156 3.64 -3.06 4.14
N ILE A 157 3.71 -1.72 4.12
CA ILE A 157 4.33 -0.91 5.18
C ILE A 157 3.62 -1.17 6.51
N VAL A 158 2.28 -1.07 6.54
CA VAL A 158 1.45 -1.34 7.72
C VAL A 158 1.75 -2.72 8.30
N ARG A 159 1.73 -3.77 7.46
CA ARG A 159 2.06 -5.13 7.93
C ARG A 159 3.47 -5.21 8.50
N LYS A 160 4.46 -4.61 7.83
CA LYS A 160 5.85 -4.63 8.32
C LYS A 160 6.01 -3.93 9.67
N MET A 161 5.21 -2.90 9.92
CA MET A 161 5.13 -2.26 11.23
C MET A 161 4.45 -3.16 12.26
N GLU A 162 3.31 -3.77 11.93
CA GLU A 162 2.61 -4.74 12.80
C GLU A 162 3.48 -5.95 13.18
N GLU A 163 4.34 -6.41 12.26
CA GLU A 163 5.30 -7.50 12.48
C GLU A 163 6.49 -7.10 13.37
N SER A 164 6.72 -5.79 13.61
CA SER A 164 7.86 -5.27 14.37
C SER A 164 7.42 -4.46 15.60
N PRO A 165 7.29 -5.11 16.78
CA PRO A 165 6.91 -4.44 18.02
C PRO A 165 7.87 -3.29 18.39
N GLN A 166 9.15 -3.43 18.07
CA GLN A 166 10.17 -2.42 18.34
C GLN A 166 10.01 -1.18 17.46
N LEU A 167 9.61 -1.36 16.20
CA LEU A 167 9.30 -0.23 15.31
C LEU A 167 8.05 0.50 15.78
N LEU A 168 7.01 -0.24 16.19
CA LEU A 168 5.79 0.34 16.76
C LEU A 168 6.06 1.10 18.07
N GLU A 169 6.88 0.55 18.96
CA GLU A 169 7.30 1.24 20.18
C GLU A 169 7.97 2.58 19.89
N MET A 170 8.80 2.65 18.84
CA MET A 170 9.53 3.85 18.46
C MET A 170 8.65 4.91 17.77
N ILE A 171 7.75 4.48 16.89
CA ILE A 171 6.95 5.36 16.03
C ILE A 171 5.60 5.73 16.66
N GLY A 172 4.99 4.81 17.40
CA GLY A 172 3.66 4.95 17.99
C GLY A 172 2.52 4.41 17.13
N ASP A 173 1.43 4.02 17.81
CA ASP A 173 0.25 3.41 17.19
C ASP A 173 -0.57 4.39 16.33
N ASP A 174 -0.52 5.69 16.64
CA ASP A 174 -1.31 6.71 15.95
C ASP A 174 -0.90 6.82 14.47
N TYR A 175 0.40 6.78 14.19
CA TYR A 175 0.90 6.83 12.82
C TYR A 175 0.59 5.53 12.04
N LEU A 176 0.68 4.38 12.70
CA LEU A 176 0.24 3.11 12.12
C LEU A 176 -1.25 3.18 11.71
N LYS A 177 -2.08 3.72 12.61
CA LYS A 177 -3.51 3.87 12.38
C LYS A 177 -3.80 4.78 11.17
N LYS A 178 -3.09 5.91 11.04
CA LYS A 178 -3.20 6.79 9.86
C LYS A 178 -2.88 6.04 8.56
N LEU A 179 -1.78 5.30 8.51
CA LEU A 179 -1.43 4.49 7.34
C LEU A 179 -2.47 3.39 7.06
N ALA A 180 -3.04 2.77 8.09
CA ALA A 180 -4.11 1.79 7.94
C ALA A 180 -5.40 2.42 7.37
N GLU A 181 -5.75 3.64 7.79
CA GLU A 181 -6.86 4.41 7.24
C GLU A 181 -6.64 4.74 5.75
N ASP A 182 -5.41 5.12 5.37
CA ASP A 182 -5.06 5.33 3.95
C ASP A 182 -5.25 4.07 3.10
N VAL A 183 -4.89 2.89 3.65
CA VAL A 183 -5.13 1.60 2.98
C VAL A 183 -6.62 1.35 2.78
N GLN A 184 -7.44 1.63 3.80
CA GLN A 184 -8.90 1.49 3.66
C GLN A 184 -9.48 2.47 2.63
N GLN A 185 -9.01 3.71 2.62
CA GLN A 185 -9.45 4.71 1.67
C GLN A 185 -9.07 4.32 0.24
N ALA A 186 -7.84 3.84 0.02
CA ALA A 186 -7.40 3.34 -1.28
C ALA A 186 -8.23 2.13 -1.74
N ALA A 187 -8.53 1.19 -0.83
CA ALA A 187 -9.40 0.05 -1.12
C ALA A 187 -10.82 0.49 -1.50
N ALA A 188 -11.39 1.47 -0.79
CA ALA A 188 -12.70 2.03 -1.09
C ALA A 188 -12.74 2.71 -2.46
N SER A 189 -11.77 3.57 -2.75
CA SER A 189 -11.63 4.25 -4.05
C SER A 189 -11.43 3.26 -5.20
N TYR A 190 -10.66 2.20 -4.98
CA TYR A 190 -10.49 1.11 -5.93
C TYR A 190 -11.83 0.43 -6.26
N LEU A 191 -12.57 0.02 -5.24
CA LEU A 191 -13.86 -0.63 -5.40
C LEU A 191 -14.87 0.27 -6.12
N THR A 192 -14.99 1.52 -5.72
CA THR A 192 -15.90 2.50 -6.36
C THR A 192 -15.55 2.70 -7.83
N SER A 193 -14.28 3.01 -8.12
CA SER A 193 -13.80 3.23 -9.49
C SER A 193 -14.04 2.04 -10.43
N THR A 194 -14.11 0.83 -9.87
CA THR A 194 -14.23 -0.39 -10.66
C THR A 194 -15.68 -0.90 -10.75
N LEU A 195 -16.47 -0.77 -9.68
CA LEU A 195 -17.82 -1.31 -9.61
C LEU A 195 -18.89 -0.35 -10.15
N ASP A 196 -18.67 0.96 -10.14
CA ASP A 196 -19.69 1.96 -10.49
C ASP A 196 -20.33 1.70 -11.85
N ARG A 197 -19.52 1.35 -12.86
CA ARG A 197 -20.02 1.07 -14.23
C ARG A 197 -20.86 -0.20 -14.29
N ILE A 198 -20.51 -1.22 -13.50
CA ILE A 198 -21.26 -2.48 -13.42
C ILE A 198 -22.58 -2.24 -12.70
N LEU A 199 -22.54 -1.53 -11.57
CA LEU A 199 -23.73 -1.24 -10.76
C LEU A 199 -24.69 -0.30 -11.49
N TYR A 200 -24.19 0.56 -12.37
CA TYR A 200 -25.04 1.36 -13.27
C TYR A 200 -25.94 0.50 -14.18
N CYS A 201 -25.52 -0.74 -14.51
CA CYS A 201 -26.36 -1.63 -15.30
C CYS A 201 -27.64 -2.09 -14.57
N PHE A 202 -27.70 -1.95 -13.24
CA PHE A 202 -28.81 -2.43 -12.42
C PHE A 202 -29.77 -1.33 -11.96
N ARG A 203 -29.52 -0.09 -12.39
CA ARG A 203 -30.41 1.04 -12.14
C ARG A 203 -31.61 0.98 -13.09
N ASP A 204 -32.71 1.61 -12.65
CA ASP A 204 -33.99 1.58 -13.36
C ASP A 204 -34.06 2.64 -14.48
N ASP A 205 -33.11 3.57 -14.49
CA ASP A 205 -33.08 4.71 -15.41
C ASP A 205 -32.96 4.26 -16.88
N GLY A 206 -33.88 4.75 -17.70
CA GLY A 206 -33.92 4.43 -19.14
C GLY A 206 -34.50 3.05 -19.48
N LEU A 207 -35.13 2.35 -18.53
CA LEU A 207 -35.89 1.12 -18.79
C LEU A 207 -37.36 1.38 -19.11
N GLU A 208 -37.86 2.56 -18.79
CA GLU A 208 -39.24 2.99 -19.06
C GLU A 208 -39.36 3.66 -20.43
N GLY A 209 -40.34 3.24 -21.23
CA GLY A 209 -40.71 3.94 -22.46
C GLY A 209 -41.87 4.90 -22.20
N SER A 210 -41.65 6.22 -22.36
CA SER A 210 -42.74 7.19 -22.37
C SER A 210 -43.39 7.20 -23.75
N TRP A 211 -44.61 6.66 -23.86
CA TRP A 211 -45.50 6.93 -24.98
C TRP A 211 -46.64 7.80 -24.47
N TRP A 212 -46.56 9.11 -24.72
CA TRP A 212 -47.68 10.05 -24.63
C TRP A 212 -48.57 9.90 -23.36
N GLY A 213 -47.95 9.93 -22.18
CA GLY A 213 -48.66 10.19 -20.91
C GLY A 213 -49.46 9.06 -20.27
N LEU A 214 -49.39 7.81 -20.73
CA LEU A 214 -50.10 6.68 -20.10
C LEU A 214 -49.21 5.46 -19.87
N SER A 215 -48.99 5.12 -18.59
CA SER A 215 -48.28 3.96 -18.01
C SER A 215 -46.83 3.73 -18.49
N SER A 216 -45.86 3.84 -17.58
CA SER A 216 -44.47 3.45 -17.82
C SER A 216 -44.35 1.93 -17.98
N ARG A 217 -44.50 1.43 -19.21
CA ARG A 217 -44.29 0.01 -19.49
C ARG A 217 -42.80 -0.22 -19.69
N VAL A 218 -42.22 -1.14 -18.91
CA VAL A 218 -40.83 -1.58 -19.06
C VAL A 218 -40.58 -2.00 -20.51
N SER A 219 -39.58 -1.38 -21.14
CA SER A 219 -39.18 -1.68 -22.50
C SER A 219 -38.36 -2.97 -22.53
N LYS A 220 -38.94 -4.03 -23.10
CA LYS A 220 -38.27 -5.34 -23.25
C LYS A 220 -36.97 -5.25 -24.07
N SER A 221 -36.92 -4.37 -25.07
CA SER A 221 -35.71 -4.15 -25.85
C SER A 221 -34.63 -3.45 -25.02
N ALA A 222 -34.99 -2.40 -24.27
CA ALA A 222 -34.06 -1.71 -23.37
C ALA A 222 -33.50 -2.65 -22.29
N LEU A 223 -34.35 -3.51 -21.71
CA LEU A 223 -33.94 -4.51 -20.74
C LEU A 223 -32.94 -5.52 -21.32
N ARG A 224 -33.19 -6.02 -22.54
CA ARG A 224 -32.26 -6.94 -23.24
C ARG A 224 -30.92 -6.27 -23.52
N GLU A 225 -30.92 -5.02 -23.99
CA GLU A 225 -29.68 -4.27 -24.23
C GLU A 225 -28.92 -4.01 -22.93
N ARG A 226 -29.62 -3.74 -21.82
CA ARG A 226 -29.00 -3.57 -20.49
C ARG A 226 -28.31 -4.85 -20.02
N LEU A 227 -28.96 -6.01 -20.15
CA LEU A 227 -28.36 -7.31 -19.80
C LEU A 227 -27.16 -7.67 -20.68
N LYS A 228 -27.22 -7.39 -21.99
CA LYS A 228 -26.06 -7.56 -22.89
C LYS A 228 -24.90 -6.66 -22.46
N THR A 229 -25.19 -5.40 -22.13
CA THR A 229 -24.20 -4.43 -21.66
C THR A 229 -23.54 -4.93 -20.38
N PHE A 230 -24.34 -5.39 -19.41
CA PHE A 230 -23.82 -6.03 -18.21
C PHE A 230 -22.91 -7.22 -18.52
N ASN A 231 -23.35 -8.14 -19.39
CA ASN A 231 -22.56 -9.33 -19.72
C ASN A 231 -21.19 -8.99 -20.32
N SER A 232 -21.13 -7.95 -21.16
CA SER A 232 -19.90 -7.44 -21.75
C SER A 232 -19.02 -6.79 -20.68
N MET A 233 -19.57 -5.84 -19.93
CA MET A 233 -18.84 -5.10 -18.89
C MET A 233 -18.31 -6.02 -17.79
N PHE A 234 -19.10 -7.01 -17.36
CA PHE A 234 -18.65 -7.99 -16.37
C PHE A 234 -17.56 -8.90 -16.92
N GLY A 235 -17.61 -9.26 -18.22
CA GLY A 235 -16.54 -10.01 -18.88
C GLY A 235 -15.22 -9.26 -18.89
N GLU A 236 -15.25 -7.98 -19.26
CA GLU A 236 -14.09 -7.08 -19.21
C GLU A 236 -13.58 -6.90 -17.78
N PHE A 237 -14.50 -6.67 -16.83
CA PHE A 237 -14.17 -6.56 -15.42
C PHE A 237 -13.46 -7.81 -14.92
N HIS A 238 -14.03 -9.01 -15.12
CA HIS A 238 -13.38 -10.28 -14.75
C HIS A 238 -11.97 -10.38 -15.35
N HIS A 239 -11.80 -10.06 -16.64
CA HIS A 239 -10.50 -10.11 -17.29
C HIS A 239 -9.49 -9.14 -16.69
N THR A 240 -9.91 -7.91 -16.41
CA THR A 240 -9.09 -6.89 -15.76
C THR A 240 -8.71 -7.31 -14.34
N GLN A 241 -9.68 -7.76 -13.54
CA GLN A 241 -9.47 -8.21 -12.16
C GLN A 241 -8.53 -9.42 -12.07
N ALA A 242 -8.56 -10.33 -13.05
CA ALA A 242 -7.64 -11.46 -13.11
C ALA A 242 -6.16 -11.07 -13.31
N ARG A 243 -5.90 -9.87 -13.85
CA ARG A 243 -4.53 -9.33 -14.04
C ARG A 243 -4.06 -8.47 -12.87
N ARG A 244 -4.94 -8.18 -11.91
CA ARG A 244 -4.62 -7.40 -10.71
C ARG A 244 -4.04 -8.33 -9.65
N VAL A 245 -3.06 -7.84 -8.91
CA VAL A 245 -2.37 -8.60 -7.87
C VAL A 245 -2.65 -7.96 -6.53
N VAL A 246 -3.07 -8.75 -5.54
CA VAL A 246 -3.20 -8.32 -4.14
C VAL A 246 -2.45 -9.34 -3.28
N PRO A 247 -1.18 -9.08 -2.92
CA PRO A 247 -0.37 -10.05 -2.19
C PRO A 247 -0.84 -10.32 -0.75
N ASN A 248 -1.58 -9.37 -0.15
CA ASN A 248 -2.13 -9.54 1.18
C ASN A 248 -3.43 -10.35 1.12
N LEU A 249 -3.41 -11.57 1.69
CA LEU A 249 -4.55 -12.49 1.69
C LEU A 249 -5.77 -11.92 2.42
N GLN A 250 -5.57 -11.21 3.54
CA GLN A 250 -6.68 -10.60 4.28
C GLN A 250 -7.31 -9.44 3.49
N LEU A 251 -6.50 -8.55 2.90
CA LEU A 251 -7.02 -7.48 2.04
C LEU A 251 -7.68 -8.04 0.79
N GLN A 252 -7.11 -9.10 0.21
CA GLN A 252 -7.66 -9.80 -0.94
C GLN A 252 -9.05 -10.37 -0.62
N GLU A 253 -9.20 -11.10 0.49
CA GLU A 253 -10.48 -11.65 0.92
C GLU A 253 -11.49 -10.53 1.19
N LYS A 254 -11.07 -9.48 1.91
CA LYS A 254 -11.92 -8.31 2.18
C LYS A 254 -12.45 -7.67 0.89
N LEU A 255 -11.59 -7.46 -0.11
CA LEU A 255 -12.01 -6.93 -1.42
C LEU A 255 -13.01 -7.83 -2.12
N ARG A 256 -12.78 -9.15 -2.15
CA ARG A 256 -13.71 -10.11 -2.76
C ARG A 256 -15.08 -10.05 -2.08
N LEU A 257 -15.10 -10.08 -0.75
CA LEU A 257 -16.33 -9.98 0.03
C LEU A 257 -17.06 -8.65 -0.23
N SER A 258 -16.35 -7.51 -0.24
CA SER A 258 -16.95 -6.21 -0.55
C SER A 258 -17.48 -6.11 -1.99
N ILE A 259 -16.85 -6.77 -2.97
CA ILE A 259 -17.40 -6.86 -4.33
C ILE A 259 -18.71 -7.65 -4.31
N LEU A 260 -18.75 -8.81 -3.66
CA LEU A 260 -19.95 -9.65 -3.58
C LEU A 260 -21.10 -8.94 -2.88
N GLU A 261 -20.82 -8.31 -1.75
CA GLU A 261 -21.80 -7.58 -0.94
C GLU A 261 -22.49 -6.46 -1.72
N LYS A 262 -21.77 -5.81 -2.65
CA LYS A 262 -22.34 -4.77 -3.51
C LYS A 262 -22.98 -5.34 -4.77
N LEU A 263 -22.33 -6.32 -5.41
CA LEU A 263 -22.71 -6.83 -6.73
C LEU A 263 -23.94 -7.74 -6.65
N ILE A 264 -23.93 -8.71 -5.74
CA ILE A 264 -24.94 -9.78 -5.72
C ILE A 264 -26.33 -9.23 -5.38
N PRO A 265 -26.52 -8.41 -4.33
CA PRO A 265 -27.84 -7.87 -4.01
C PRO A 265 -28.39 -6.98 -5.13
N ALA A 266 -27.55 -6.18 -5.76
CA ALA A 266 -27.96 -5.32 -6.88
C ALA A 266 -28.38 -6.15 -8.10
N TYR A 267 -27.61 -7.20 -8.43
CA TYR A 267 -27.92 -8.10 -9.53
C TYR A 267 -29.20 -8.90 -9.29
N ASP A 268 -29.34 -9.49 -8.12
CA ASP A 268 -30.49 -10.32 -7.76
C ASP A 268 -31.78 -9.50 -7.70
N SER A 269 -31.72 -8.30 -7.10
CA SER A 269 -32.84 -7.34 -7.10
C SER A 269 -33.24 -6.93 -8.53
N PHE A 270 -32.28 -6.67 -9.41
CA PHE A 270 -32.55 -6.35 -10.81
C PHE A 270 -33.23 -7.52 -11.53
N LEU A 271 -32.72 -8.75 -11.39
CA LEU A 271 -33.32 -9.92 -11.99
C LEU A 271 -34.71 -10.22 -11.42
N GLY A 272 -34.92 -10.11 -10.11
CA GLY A 272 -36.21 -10.33 -9.47
C GLY A 272 -37.30 -9.40 -10.02
N ARG A 273 -36.94 -8.13 -10.27
CA ARG A 273 -37.87 -7.12 -10.82
C ARG A 273 -38.17 -7.33 -12.31
N PHE A 274 -37.18 -7.72 -13.11
CA PHE A 274 -37.29 -7.63 -14.57
C PHE A 274 -37.29 -8.96 -15.32
N SER A 275 -36.91 -10.07 -14.69
CA SER A 275 -36.83 -11.39 -15.36
C SER A 275 -38.17 -11.87 -15.93
N THR A 276 -39.27 -11.60 -15.24
CA THR A 276 -40.64 -11.96 -15.67
C THR A 276 -41.09 -11.22 -16.93
N HIS A 277 -40.47 -10.09 -17.26
CA HIS A 277 -40.74 -9.31 -18.46
C HIS A 277 -40.02 -9.86 -19.72
N ILE A 278 -39.10 -10.81 -19.55
CA ILE A 278 -38.40 -11.49 -20.65
C ILE A 278 -39.21 -12.71 -21.06
N GLU A 279 -39.93 -12.60 -22.19
CA GLU A 279 -40.81 -13.67 -22.68
C GLU A 279 -40.03 -14.96 -23.03
N SER A 280 -40.44 -16.06 -22.39
CA SER A 280 -39.94 -17.44 -22.55
C SER A 280 -38.62 -17.79 -21.85
N ARG A 281 -38.65 -18.89 -21.08
CA ARG A 281 -37.49 -19.48 -20.36
C ARG A 281 -36.29 -19.76 -21.28
N LYS A 282 -36.55 -20.18 -22.52
CA LYS A 282 -35.51 -20.41 -23.54
C LYS A 282 -34.80 -19.12 -24.00
N HIS A 283 -35.45 -17.96 -23.89
CA HIS A 283 -34.84 -16.68 -24.28
C HIS A 283 -34.15 -16.01 -23.08
N GLN A 284 -34.57 -16.29 -21.85
CA GLN A 284 -33.90 -15.80 -20.64
C GLN A 284 -32.45 -16.32 -20.54
N GLU A 285 -32.22 -17.60 -20.84
CA GLU A 285 -30.88 -18.21 -20.84
C GLU A 285 -29.93 -17.60 -21.89
N THR A 286 -30.47 -17.01 -22.96
CA THR A 286 -29.69 -16.32 -24.00
C THR A 286 -29.17 -14.96 -23.55
N TYR A 287 -29.87 -14.27 -22.64
CA TYR A 287 -29.53 -12.91 -22.20
C TYR A 287 -28.92 -12.87 -20.80
N ILE A 288 -29.25 -13.81 -19.93
CA ILE A 288 -28.71 -13.92 -18.57
C ILE A 288 -27.54 -14.92 -18.62
N LYS A 289 -26.34 -14.41 -18.91
CA LYS A 289 -25.14 -15.26 -19.09
C LYS A 289 -24.58 -15.79 -17.77
N TYR A 290 -24.71 -15.02 -16.69
CA TYR A 290 -24.13 -15.35 -15.40
C TYR A 290 -25.23 -15.58 -14.38
N SER A 291 -25.26 -16.75 -13.74
CA SER A 291 -26.09 -16.94 -12.54
C SER A 291 -25.40 -16.30 -11.33
N VAL A 292 -26.16 -16.01 -10.26
CA VAL A 292 -25.62 -15.51 -8.98
C VAL A 292 -24.45 -16.37 -8.51
N LYS A 293 -24.62 -17.70 -8.49
CA LYS A 293 -23.57 -18.65 -8.09
C LYS A 293 -22.31 -18.59 -8.97
N VAL A 294 -22.48 -18.35 -10.28
CA VAL A 294 -21.35 -18.18 -11.20
C VAL A 294 -20.62 -16.87 -10.93
N LEU A 295 -21.34 -15.76 -10.71
CA LEU A 295 -20.75 -14.48 -10.32
C LEU A 295 -19.95 -14.63 -9.01
N GLU A 296 -20.54 -15.28 -8.00
CA GLU A 296 -19.88 -15.56 -6.73
C GLU A 296 -18.56 -16.31 -6.92
N THR A 297 -18.62 -17.39 -7.70
CA THR A 297 -17.44 -18.23 -7.99
C THR A 297 -16.36 -17.42 -8.73
N ILE A 298 -16.74 -16.61 -9.71
CA ILE A 298 -15.79 -15.78 -10.47
C ILE A 298 -15.12 -14.75 -9.55
N VAL A 299 -15.91 -14.01 -8.75
CA VAL A 299 -15.39 -12.98 -7.85
C VAL A 299 -14.47 -13.57 -6.79
N MET A 300 -14.81 -14.74 -6.24
CA MET A 300 -13.94 -15.43 -5.28
C MET A 300 -12.58 -15.84 -5.85
N ASN A 301 -12.45 -15.92 -7.18
CA ASN A 301 -11.18 -16.20 -7.86
C ASN A 301 -10.40 -14.93 -8.27
N PHE A 302 -10.94 -13.72 -8.07
CA PHE A 302 -10.22 -12.49 -8.39
C PHE A 302 -8.95 -12.33 -7.56
N PHE A 303 -7.92 -11.70 -8.13
CA PHE A 303 -6.62 -11.48 -7.49
C PHE A 303 -5.87 -12.74 -7.07
N ALA A 304 -6.42 -13.94 -7.31
CA ALA A 304 -5.77 -15.20 -6.97
C ALA A 304 -4.45 -15.27 -7.75
N PHE A 305 -3.35 -15.46 -7.02
CA PHE A 305 -2.02 -15.56 -7.59
C PHE A 305 -1.95 -16.85 -8.42
N HIS A 306 -2.32 -16.77 -9.69
CA HIS A 306 -1.98 -17.80 -10.64
C HIS A 306 -0.52 -17.52 -10.97
N SER A 307 0.39 -18.28 -10.36
CA SER A 307 1.70 -18.49 -10.94
C SER A 307 1.44 -19.02 -12.35
N PHE A 308 1.49 -18.13 -13.34
CA PHE A 308 1.71 -18.55 -14.71
C PHE A 308 3.09 -19.20 -14.71
N LEU A 309 3.11 -20.51 -14.48
CA LEU A 309 4.15 -21.44 -14.89
C LEU A 309 4.26 -21.39 -16.42
#